data_AF-A0A8C9CPG7-F1
#
_entry.id   AF-A0A8C9CPG7-F1
#
_cell.length_a   1.000
_cell.length_b   1.000
_cell.length_c   1.000
_cell.angle_alpha   90.00
_cell.angle_beta   90.00
_cell.angle_gamma   90.00
#
_symmetry.space_group_name_H-M   'P 1'
#
loop_
_entity.id
_entity.type
_entity.pdbx_description
1 polymer ?
#
loop_
_entity_poly.entity_id
_entity_poly.type
_entity_poly.pdbx_seq_one_letter_code
_entity_poly.pdbx_strand_id
1 'polypeptide(L)' 'MGTLPSYEAALEPFSPEEDMKNAGAQLKMLVDTLPQKAQDGMITLTDKIIQSRHCA' A
#
# COMPACT_ATOMS: atom_id res chain seq x y z
N MET A 1 -3.63 7.64 4.84
CA MET A 1 -2.25 7.10 4.84
C MET A 1 -1.91 6.53 6.22
N GLY A 2 -1.51 5.26 6.28
CA GLY A 2 -1.03 4.62 7.52
C GLY A 2 0.45 4.86 7.77
N THR A 3 0.92 4.63 9.00
CA THR A 3 2.34 4.56 9.38
C THR A 3 2.96 3.22 9.02
N LEU A 4 4.30 3.10 9.03
CA LEU A 4 4.97 1.80 8.81
C LEU A 4 4.48 0.72 9.79
N PRO A 5 4.35 0.96 11.11
CA PRO A 5 3.76 -0.03 12.03
C PRO A 5 2.32 -0.44 11.67
N SER A 6 1.50 0.51 11.21
CA SER A 6 0.13 0.18 10.79
C SER A 6 0.09 -0.67 9.52
N TYR A 7 1.08 -0.51 8.64
CA TYR A 7 1.25 -1.35 7.46
C TYR A 7 1.70 -2.77 7.85
N GLU A 8 2.67 -2.90 8.74
CA GLU A 8 3.12 -4.20 9.27
C GLU A 8 1.99 -4.96 9.97
N ALA A 9 1.20 -4.28 10.81
CA ALA A 9 0.03 -4.86 11.46
C ALA A 9 -1.03 -5.33 10.44
N ALA A 10 -1.24 -4.58 9.34
CA ALA A 10 -2.16 -4.96 8.28
C ALA A 10 -1.71 -6.21 7.50
N LEU A 11 -0.41 -6.54 7.55
CA LEU A 11 0.16 -7.72 6.89
C LEU A 11 0.15 -8.99 7.77
N GLU A 12 0.00 -8.88 9.09
CA GLU A 12 0.02 -10.04 10.00
C GLU A 12 -0.92 -11.19 9.59
N PRO A 13 -2.17 -10.95 9.14
CA PRO A 13 -3.08 -12.03 8.75
C PRO A 13 -2.57 -12.90 7.59
N PHE A 14 -1.66 -12.37 6.77
CA PHE A 14 -1.11 -13.07 5.61
C PHE A 14 0.14 -13.89 5.93
N SER A 15 0.69 -13.76 7.16
CA SER A 15 1.91 -14.44 7.61
C SER A 15 3.06 -14.42 6.58
N PRO A 16 3.43 -13.25 6.02
CA PRO A 16 4.47 -13.17 5.00
C PRO A 16 5.84 -13.61 5.53
N GLU A 17 6.66 -14.15 4.64
CA GLU A 17 8.06 -14.47 4.91
C GLU A 17 8.87 -13.20 5.24
N GLU A 18 10.02 -13.36 5.89
CA GLU A 18 10.83 -12.23 6.39
C GLU A 18 11.31 -11.32 5.25
N ASP A 19 11.71 -11.90 4.12
CA ASP A 19 12.11 -11.17 2.93
C ASP A 19 10.95 -10.35 2.34
N MET A 20 9.74 -10.90 2.31
CA MET A 20 8.52 -10.21 1.87
C MET A 20 8.16 -9.06 2.82
N LYS A 21 8.30 -9.24 4.13
CA LYS A 21 8.12 -8.16 5.12
C LYS A 21 9.10 -7.03 4.87
N ASN A 22 10.37 -7.36 4.67
CA ASN A 22 11.44 -6.39 4.41
C ASN A 22 11.21 -5.63 3.10
N ALA A 23 10.83 -6.33 2.03
CA ALA A 23 10.49 -5.71 0.75
C ALA A 23 9.28 -4.77 0.87
N GLY A 24 8.24 -5.21 1.59
CA GLY A 24 7.06 -4.41 1.89
C GLY A 24 7.38 -3.14 2.68
N ALA A 25 8.22 -3.24 3.70
CA ALA A 25 8.67 -2.11 4.51
C ALA A 25 9.46 -1.08 3.67
N GLN A 26 10.39 -1.53 2.82
CA GLN A 26 11.14 -0.65 1.92
C GLN A 26 10.22 0.09 0.95
N LEU A 27 9.25 -0.61 0.35
CA LEU A 27 8.26 0.00 -0.52
C LEU A 27 7.43 1.05 0.24
N LYS A 28 6.97 0.71 1.45
CA LYS A 28 6.17 1.61 2.28
C LYS A 28 6.93 2.90 2.61
N MET A 29 8.21 2.80 2.96
CA MET A 29 9.06 3.96 3.23
C MET A 29 9.17 4.88 2.00
N LEU A 30 9.33 4.32 0.79
CA LEU A 30 9.37 5.12 -0.44
C LEU A 30 8.03 5.82 -0.70
N VAL A 31 6.92 5.11 -0.54
CA VAL A 31 5.57 5.68 -0.69
C VAL A 31 5.34 6.83 0.30
N ASP A 32 5.85 6.72 1.53
CA ASP A 32 5.73 7.76 2.56
C ASP A 32 6.48 9.06 2.22
N THR A 33 7.49 9.00 1.35
CA THR A 33 8.19 10.20 0.87
C THR A 33 7.40 11.00 -0.17
N LEU A 34 6.35 10.41 -0.76
CA LEU A 34 5.56 11.07 -1.79
C LEU A 34 4.69 12.19 -1.20
N PRO A 35 4.42 13.27 -1.95
CA PRO A 35 3.47 14.29 -1.52
C PRO A 35 2.08 13.67 -1.26
N GLN A 36 1.36 14.16 -0.24
CA GLN A 36 -0.02 13.73 0.08
C GLN A 36 -0.93 13.71 -1.15
N LYS A 37 -0.86 14.72 -2.01
CA LYS A 37 -1.63 14.78 -3.26
C LYS A 37 -1.36 13.58 -4.20
N ALA A 38 -0.13 13.12 -4.29
CA ALA A 38 0.23 11.96 -5.11
C ALA A 38 -0.31 10.67 -4.47
N GLN A 39 -0.20 10.57 -3.15
CA GLN A 39 -0.71 9.48 -2.34
C GLN A 39 -2.24 9.33 -2.48
N ASP A 40 -3.00 10.42 -2.36
CA ASP A 40 -4.45 10.45 -2.58
C ASP A 40 -4.82 10.13 -4.04
N GLY A 41 -4.01 10.59 -4.99
CA GLY A 41 -4.15 10.29 -6.40
C GLY A 41 -4.03 8.80 -6.71
N MET A 42 -3.10 8.09 -6.06
CA MET A 42 -2.97 6.64 -6.19
C MET A 42 -4.19 5.91 -5.65
N ILE A 43 -4.73 6.31 -4.49
CA ILE A 43 -5.94 5.71 -3.92
C ILE A 43 -7.13 5.90 -4.88
N THR A 44 -7.30 7.12 -5.39
CA THR A 44 -8.37 7.45 -6.36
C THR A 44 -8.23 6.63 -7.65
N LEU A 45 -7.01 6.43 -8.13
CA LEU A 45 -6.74 5.61 -9.31
C LEU A 45 -7.12 4.14 -9.06
N THR A 46 -6.69 3.58 -7.93
CA THR A 46 -7.03 2.20 -7.54
C THR A 46 -8.53 1.99 -7.42
N ASP A 47 -9.26 2.94 -6.81
CA ASP A 47 -10.73 2.88 -6.71
C ASP A 47 -11.40 2.86 -8.09
N LYS A 48 -10.96 3.72 -9.02
CA LYS A 48 -11.43 3.72 -10.41
C LYS A 48 -11.14 2.40 -11.14
N ILE A 49 -9.99 1.78 -10.89
CA ILE A 49 -9.62 0.49 -11.47
C ILE A 49 -10.58 -0.59 -10.96
N ILE A 50 -10.77 -0.68 -9.65
CA ILE A 50 -11.64 -1.68 -9.01
C ILE A 50 -13.10 -1.54 -9.48
N GLN A 51 -13.58 -0.30 -9.66
CA GLN A 51 -14.94 -0.03 -10.15
C GLN A 51 -15.10 -0.13 -11.67
N SER A 52 -14.02 -0.36 -12.41
CA SER A 52 -14.08 -0.46 -13.87
C SER A 52 -14.71 -1.78 -14.32
N ARG A 53 -15.38 -1.77 -15.49
CA ARG A 53 -15.93 -2.98 -16.13
C ARG A 53 -14.88 -4.04 -16.51
N HIS A 54 -13.59 -3.71 -16.38
CA HIS A 54 -12.50 -4.64 -16.67
C HIS A 54 -12.01 -5.38 -15.42
N CYS A 55 -12.40 -4.93 -14.22
CA CYS A 55 -12.02 -5.55 -12.95
C CYS A 55 -13.17 -6.38 -12.34
N ALA A 56 -14.42 -5.95 -12.53
CA ALA A 56 -15.63 -6.63 -12.05
C ALA A 56 -16.35 -7.37 -13.18
#